data_AF-A0A836HM28-F1
#
_entry.id   AF-A0A836HM28-F1
#
_cell.length_a   1.000
_cell.length_b   1.000
_cell.length_c   1.000
_cell.angle_alpha   90.00
_cell.angle_beta   90.00
_cell.angle_gamma   90.00
#
_symmetry.space_group_name_H-M   'P 1'
#
loop_
_entity.id
_entity.type
_entity.pdbx_description
1 polymer ?
#
loop_
_entity_poly.entity_id
_entity_poly.type
_entity_poly.pdbx_seq_one_letter_code
_entity_poly.pdbx_strand_id
1 'polypeptide(L)'
;MRSDIAGDSSREHRTDSLSVSGVSTASSGPASTPPVTVRFVTSEQEFAAVFGHGGGTPSASSNGGDAFLLCYEYPSDGVTADGILQFQKRVATAAQQYGARLSLYIWDCTSSSFAAARAQLGKSRGHPLLLIVFKGTIADTLRDMPLAEMSATEVPQVCRRLASFQSSANPARVVTSGARRTPASFIAAATSMAESRGDGSSQEEGVEQQLLVDVAKMVGMGKRLMAERKPLYAEKFFAKALLILDAVADDVDRLVASREDYDGSVALCLGWAGLAQLVQGKQIVENAYLERLGRQAAFQPFRDEPLSDANRAMTTWRLMQGAPRSWSETRDSEAKLRAALSSNVQDTVSRCLLVITLFLKGDLERAMTEALKLHISGDAFGRAALKHMSCFLGKEHVLVQRLGMPALVGSV
;
A
#
# COMPACT_ATOMS: atom_id res chain seq x y z
N MET A 1 27.79 74.58 16.40
CA MET A 1 27.45 74.89 17.80
C MET A 1 26.95 73.58 18.41
N ARG A 2 27.76 72.84 19.20
CA ARG A 2 27.78 72.90 20.69
C ARG A 2 26.35 72.84 21.25
N SER A 3 25.92 71.91 22.10
CA SER A 3 26.60 70.94 22.95
C SER A 3 25.58 69.90 23.47
N ASP A 4 26.10 68.81 24.02
CA ASP A 4 25.47 67.87 24.95
C ASP A 4 24.69 68.54 26.09
N ILE A 5 23.82 67.77 26.78
CA ILE A 5 23.88 67.55 28.23
C ILE A 5 22.92 66.42 28.63
N ALA A 6 23.51 65.45 29.34
CA ALA A 6 22.87 64.35 30.05
C ALA A 6 22.20 64.83 31.36
N GLY A 7 21.22 64.07 31.82
CA GLY A 7 20.64 64.18 33.16
C GLY A 7 20.43 62.79 33.75
N ASP A 8 21.44 62.34 34.49
CA ASP A 8 21.45 61.13 35.32
C ASP A 8 21.02 61.49 36.75
N SER A 9 20.16 60.67 37.37
CA SER A 9 20.13 60.50 38.84
C SER A 9 19.23 59.35 39.29
N SER A 10 19.84 58.17 39.37
CA SER A 10 19.91 57.28 40.55
C SER A 10 18.91 57.48 41.71
N ARG A 11 18.16 56.41 42.06
CA ARG A 11 17.98 55.98 43.46
C ARG A 11 17.53 54.51 43.64
N GLU A 12 18.51 53.69 44.03
CA GLU A 12 18.54 52.61 45.03
C GLU A 12 17.31 51.73 45.36
N HIS A 13 17.53 50.43 45.13
CA HIS A 13 17.35 49.26 46.01
C HIS A 13 16.15 49.15 46.97
N ARG A 14 15.31 48.13 46.71
CA ARG A 14 14.97 47.12 47.74
C ARG A 14 14.57 45.77 47.13
N THR A 15 15.24 44.73 47.58
CA THR A 15 14.90 43.31 47.44
C THR A 15 13.66 42.98 48.29
N ASP A 16 12.72 42.21 47.78
CA ASP A 16 12.50 40.81 48.21
C ASP A 16 11.21 40.20 47.63
N SER A 17 11.43 39.06 46.96
CA SER A 17 10.64 37.82 46.96
C SER A 17 9.12 37.84 47.28
N LEU A 18 8.31 37.33 46.33
CA LEU A 18 7.49 36.11 46.46
C LEU A 18 6.33 36.06 45.43
N SER A 19 6.30 34.94 44.68
CA SER A 19 5.13 34.27 44.08
C SER A 19 4.05 35.10 43.37
N VAL A 20 4.07 35.08 42.03
CA VAL A 20 2.87 35.29 41.21
C VAL A 20 2.44 33.94 40.62
N SER A 21 1.25 33.54 41.06
CA SER A 21 0.52 32.34 40.65
C SER A 21 0.03 32.45 39.21
N GLY A 22 0.45 31.48 38.40
CA GLY A 22 -0.35 30.72 37.43
C GLY A 22 -1.42 31.42 36.58
N VAL A 23 -1.04 31.75 35.34
CA VAL A 23 -1.90 31.52 34.16
C VAL A 23 -1.05 30.81 33.12
N SER A 24 -1.10 29.47 33.11
CA SER A 24 -0.46 28.65 32.08
C SER A 24 -1.37 28.59 30.86
N THR A 25 -1.10 29.47 29.90
CA THR A 25 -1.45 29.23 28.49
C THR A 25 -0.65 28.01 28.03
N ALA A 26 -1.34 26.89 27.79
CA ALA A 26 -0.76 25.69 27.22
C ALA A 26 -0.28 25.98 25.78
N SER A 27 1.02 26.17 25.62
CA SER A 27 1.68 26.10 24.33
C SER A 27 1.78 24.62 23.93
N SER A 28 0.90 24.19 23.02
CA SER A 28 1.02 22.91 22.34
C SER A 28 2.23 22.94 21.41
N GLY A 29 3.38 22.55 21.93
CA GLY A 29 4.55 22.18 21.12
C GLY A 29 4.30 20.87 20.36
N PRO A 30 5.01 20.62 19.24
CA PRO A 30 4.85 19.40 18.47
C PRO A 30 5.21 18.18 19.34
N ALA A 31 4.32 17.20 19.42
CA ALA A 31 4.56 15.94 20.14
C ALA A 31 5.80 15.25 19.55
N SER A 32 6.84 15.06 20.36
CA SER A 32 8.07 14.39 19.93
C SER A 32 7.84 12.89 19.75
N THR A 33 8.25 12.35 18.61
CA THR A 33 8.24 10.90 18.35
C THR A 33 9.22 10.21 19.31
N PRO A 34 8.85 9.10 19.99
CA PRO A 34 9.78 8.40 20.86
C PRO A 34 10.98 7.85 20.07
N PRO A 35 12.17 7.77 20.68
CA PRO A 35 13.37 7.29 20.01
C PRO A 35 13.22 5.82 19.57
N VAL A 36 13.84 5.46 18.44
CA VAL A 36 13.86 4.09 17.91
C VAL A 36 14.49 3.16 18.95
N THR A 37 13.75 2.14 19.37
CA THR A 37 14.26 1.11 20.29
C THR A 37 15.07 0.08 19.50
N VAL A 38 16.34 -0.11 19.87
CA VAL A 38 17.23 -1.11 19.25
C VAL A 38 17.31 -2.36 20.14
N ARG A 39 17.18 -3.55 19.54
CA ARG A 39 17.27 -4.85 20.23
C ARG A 39 18.11 -5.82 19.42
N PHE A 40 18.85 -6.69 20.11
CA PHE A 40 19.58 -7.78 19.47
C PHE A 40 18.78 -9.07 19.62
N VAL A 41 18.71 -9.86 18.55
CA VAL A 41 18.07 -11.17 18.55
C VAL A 41 19.14 -12.22 18.81
N THR A 42 19.06 -12.86 19.96
CA THR A 42 20.02 -13.85 20.45
C THR A 42 19.43 -15.26 20.56
N SER A 43 18.10 -15.39 20.50
CA SER A 43 17.38 -16.66 20.57
C SER A 43 16.23 -16.76 19.57
N GLU A 44 15.78 -17.99 19.29
CA GLU A 44 14.61 -18.25 18.44
C GLU A 44 13.30 -17.68 19.03
N GLN A 45 13.20 -17.62 20.35
CA GLN A 45 12.06 -17.03 21.04
C GLN A 45 11.99 -15.51 20.82
N GLU A 46 13.15 -14.82 20.89
CA GLU A 46 13.24 -13.39 20.55
C GLU A 46 12.98 -13.13 19.08
N PHE A 47 13.44 -14.02 18.19
CA PHE A 47 13.11 -13.97 16.76
C PHE A 47 11.60 -14.08 16.52
N ALA A 48 10.93 -15.04 17.17
CA ALA A 48 9.47 -15.20 17.07
C ALA A 48 8.71 -13.99 17.66
N ALA A 49 9.26 -13.36 18.70
CA ALA A 49 8.69 -12.17 19.32
C ALA A 49 8.69 -10.95 18.38
N VAL A 50 9.62 -10.86 17.42
CA VAL A 50 9.61 -9.81 16.38
C VAL A 50 8.29 -9.81 15.59
N PHE A 51 7.70 -10.99 15.39
CA PHE A 51 6.46 -11.18 14.64
C PHE A 51 5.23 -11.28 15.55
N GLY A 52 5.34 -11.01 16.86
CA GLY A 52 4.23 -11.08 17.80
C GLY A 52 3.79 -12.50 18.19
N HIS A 53 4.62 -13.53 17.96
CA HIS A 53 4.30 -14.94 18.25
C HIS A 53 4.86 -15.43 19.61
N GLY A 54 5.19 -14.54 20.53
CA GLY A 54 5.72 -14.90 21.85
C GLY A 54 4.63 -15.40 22.80
N GLY A 55 4.63 -16.70 23.12
CA GLY A 55 3.70 -17.36 24.05
C GLY A 55 3.87 -16.98 25.52
N GLY A 56 3.70 -15.70 25.84
CA GLY A 56 3.54 -15.18 27.19
C GLY A 56 2.15 -14.58 27.36
N THR A 57 1.56 -14.72 28.55
CA THR A 57 0.21 -14.26 28.90
C THR A 57 -0.13 -12.87 28.34
N PRO A 58 -1.35 -12.67 27.83
CA PRO A 58 -1.76 -11.43 27.18
C PRO A 58 -1.93 -10.34 28.24
N SER A 59 -0.86 -9.59 28.51
CA SER A 59 -1.02 -8.22 29.02
C SER A 59 -1.54 -7.36 27.88
N ALA A 60 -2.52 -6.51 28.18
CA ALA A 60 -3.42 -5.82 27.25
C ALA A 60 -2.78 -4.79 26.28
N SER A 61 -1.53 -4.98 25.87
CA SER A 61 -0.78 -4.08 24.98
C SER A 61 0.11 -4.78 23.95
N SER A 62 -0.07 -6.07 23.65
CA SER A 62 0.71 -6.75 22.60
C SER A 62 0.17 -6.48 21.19
N ASN A 63 0.08 -5.20 20.81
CA ASN A 63 0.11 -4.83 19.39
C ASN A 63 1.55 -5.03 18.93
N GLY A 64 1.82 -6.01 18.06
CA GLY A 64 3.13 -6.16 17.43
C GLY A 64 3.49 -4.85 16.73
N GLY A 65 4.44 -4.10 17.31
CA GLY A 65 4.89 -2.83 16.77
C GLY A 65 5.61 -3.01 15.44
N ASP A 66 5.58 -1.98 14.60
CA ASP A 66 6.33 -2.01 13.34
C ASP A 66 7.82 -2.07 13.63
N ALA A 67 8.54 -2.85 12.83
CA ALA A 67 9.93 -3.15 13.10
C ALA A 67 10.75 -3.32 11.84
N PHE A 68 12.02 -2.94 11.93
CA PHE A 68 13.05 -3.38 11.01
C PHE A 68 13.79 -4.54 11.64
N LEU A 69 14.05 -5.60 10.89
CA LEU A 69 14.89 -6.71 11.33
C LEU A 69 16.05 -6.87 10.35
N LEU A 70 17.23 -6.44 10.77
CA LEU A 70 18.48 -6.64 10.04
C LEU A 70 19.03 -8.03 10.34
N CYS A 71 19.08 -8.87 9.32
CA CYS A 71 19.61 -10.22 9.34
C CYS A 71 20.95 -10.25 8.61
N TYR A 72 22.01 -10.67 9.29
CA TYR A 72 23.34 -10.80 8.69
C TYR A 72 24.11 -12.01 9.27
N GLU A 73 25.12 -12.46 8.54
CA GLU A 73 26.07 -13.49 8.93
C GLU A 73 27.46 -12.85 9.07
N TYR A 74 28.06 -12.96 10.26
CA TYR A 74 29.42 -12.50 10.49
C TYR A 74 30.41 -13.66 10.31
N PRO A 75 31.52 -13.48 9.56
CA PRO A 75 31.95 -12.28 8.84
C PRO A 75 31.52 -12.23 7.36
N SER A 76 30.73 -13.20 6.87
CA SER A 76 30.49 -13.43 5.44
C SER A 76 29.77 -12.29 4.71
N ASP A 77 28.90 -11.55 5.38
CA ASP A 77 28.10 -10.48 4.76
C ASP A 77 28.80 -9.10 4.71
N GLY A 78 30.07 -9.02 5.13
CA GLY A 78 30.82 -7.75 5.16
C GLY A 78 30.27 -6.73 6.16
N VAL A 79 29.45 -7.16 7.11
CA VAL A 79 28.88 -6.31 8.17
C VAL A 79 29.88 -6.18 9.31
N THR A 80 30.28 -4.94 9.63
CA THR A 80 31.20 -4.61 10.73
C THR A 80 30.44 -4.01 11.91
N ALA A 81 31.02 -4.05 13.10
CA ALA A 81 30.45 -3.40 14.29
C ALA A 81 30.22 -1.90 14.07
N ASP A 82 31.15 -1.21 13.42
CA ASP A 82 30.99 0.20 13.06
C ASP A 82 29.86 0.41 12.02
N GLY A 83 29.75 -0.48 11.03
CA GLY A 83 28.66 -0.47 10.06
C GLY A 83 27.28 -0.63 10.71
N ILE A 84 27.18 -1.49 11.73
CA ILE A 84 25.95 -1.65 12.53
C ILE A 84 25.61 -0.37 13.30
N LEU A 85 26.58 0.27 13.94
CA LEU A 85 26.38 1.53 14.66
C LEU A 85 25.93 2.66 13.71
N GLN A 86 26.56 2.75 12.54
CA GLN A 86 26.18 3.71 11.50
C GLN A 86 24.75 3.45 11.00
N PHE A 87 24.39 2.18 10.76
CA PHE A 87 23.04 1.80 10.36
C PHE A 87 22.00 2.17 11.41
N GLN A 88 22.24 1.85 12.70
CA GLN A 88 21.36 2.25 13.80
C GLN A 88 21.13 3.76 13.82
N LYS A 89 22.20 4.55 13.70
CA LYS A 89 22.13 6.01 13.64
C LYS A 89 21.31 6.48 12.45
N ARG A 90 21.50 5.88 11.27
CA ARG A 90 20.75 6.23 10.05
C ARG A 90 19.26 5.90 10.18
N VAL A 91 18.91 4.74 10.72
CA VAL A 91 17.52 4.36 10.99
C VAL A 91 16.89 5.31 12.00
N ALA A 92 17.58 5.64 13.09
CA ALA A 92 17.08 6.57 14.10
C ALA A 92 16.89 7.98 13.52
N THR A 93 17.87 8.51 12.78
CA THR A 93 17.77 9.82 12.11
C THR A 93 16.61 9.83 11.12
N ALA A 94 16.48 8.80 10.27
CA ALA A 94 15.41 8.74 9.27
C ALA A 94 14.02 8.61 9.92
N ALA A 95 13.89 7.75 10.93
CA ALA A 95 12.64 7.57 11.66
C ALA A 95 12.22 8.87 12.36
N GLN A 96 13.16 9.58 12.99
CA GLN A 96 12.91 10.88 13.59
C GLN A 96 12.54 11.94 12.54
N GLN A 97 13.30 12.02 11.44
CA GLN A 97 13.10 12.99 10.37
C GLN A 97 11.71 12.87 9.73
N TYR A 98 11.25 11.63 9.51
CA TYR A 98 9.96 11.37 8.85
C TYR A 98 8.81 11.12 9.83
N GLY A 99 9.06 11.00 11.13
CA GLY A 99 8.04 10.70 12.14
C GLY A 99 7.61 9.23 12.20
N ALA A 100 8.44 8.30 11.73
CA ALA A 100 8.15 6.87 11.80
C ALA A 100 8.40 6.32 13.23
N ARG A 101 7.47 5.51 13.72
CA ARG A 101 7.51 4.76 14.98
C ARG A 101 7.86 3.32 14.70
N LEU A 102 9.10 2.92 14.92
CA LEU A 102 9.52 1.53 14.70
C LEU A 102 10.51 1.05 15.76
N SER A 103 10.61 -0.26 15.92
CA SER A 103 11.70 -0.93 16.64
C SER A 103 12.73 -1.46 15.64
N LEU A 104 14.01 -1.39 15.98
CA LEU A 104 15.07 -1.99 15.18
C LEU A 104 15.60 -3.24 15.87
N TYR A 105 15.51 -4.38 15.19
CA TYR A 105 16.09 -5.64 15.60
C TYR A 105 17.33 -5.94 14.76
N ILE A 106 18.40 -6.36 15.42
CA ILE A 106 19.67 -6.73 14.82
C ILE A 106 19.94 -8.18 15.14
N TRP A 107 20.14 -8.99 14.10
CA TRP A 107 20.24 -10.43 14.23
C TRP A 107 21.45 -10.95 13.47
N ASP A 108 22.47 -11.34 14.24
CA ASP A 108 23.55 -12.19 13.75
C ASP A 108 23.01 -13.62 13.67
N CYS A 109 22.68 -14.03 12.45
CA CYS A 109 22.07 -15.31 12.19
C CYS A 109 23.11 -16.41 11.92
N THR A 110 24.41 -16.21 12.24
CA THR A 110 25.50 -17.16 11.93
C THR A 110 25.27 -18.55 12.56
N SER A 111 24.67 -18.61 13.74
CA SER A 111 24.40 -19.86 14.47
C SER A 111 23.57 -20.87 13.65
N SER A 112 23.90 -22.16 13.79
CA SER A 112 23.21 -23.25 13.09
C SER A 112 21.77 -23.46 13.53
N SER A 113 21.42 -23.07 14.77
CA SER A 113 20.04 -23.06 15.28
C SER A 113 19.08 -22.32 14.34
N PHE A 114 19.55 -21.22 13.76
CA PHE A 114 18.78 -20.38 12.85
C PHE A 114 18.74 -20.87 11.39
N ALA A 115 19.23 -22.07 11.08
CA ALA A 115 19.28 -22.58 9.70
C ALA A 115 17.90 -22.61 9.03
N ALA A 116 16.86 -23.05 9.74
CA ALA A 116 15.49 -23.09 9.22
C ALA A 116 14.94 -21.67 8.97
N ALA A 117 15.17 -20.74 9.91
CA ALA A 117 14.74 -19.35 9.78
C ALA A 117 15.43 -18.63 8.61
N ARG A 118 16.74 -18.84 8.41
CA ARG A 118 17.48 -18.31 7.25
C ARG A 118 16.94 -18.82 5.93
N ALA A 119 16.67 -20.13 5.84
CA ALA A 119 16.12 -20.75 4.65
C ALA A 119 14.72 -20.22 4.32
N GLN A 120 13.86 -20.10 5.33
CA GLN A 120 12.51 -19.56 5.18
C GLN A 120 12.49 -18.11 4.69
N LEU A 121 13.43 -17.28 5.16
CA LEU A 121 13.54 -15.89 4.77
C LEU A 121 14.24 -15.69 3.42
N GLY A 122 14.82 -16.76 2.85
CA GLY A 122 15.58 -16.73 1.60
C GLY A 122 16.83 -15.87 1.71
N LYS A 123 17.56 -15.95 2.83
CA LYS A 123 18.80 -15.19 3.05
C LYS A 123 19.90 -15.69 2.10
N SER A 124 20.35 -14.82 1.18
CA SER A 124 21.51 -15.06 0.31
C SER A 124 22.82 -14.93 1.10
N ARG A 125 23.81 -15.77 0.79
CA ARG A 125 25.16 -15.63 1.38
C ARG A 125 25.86 -14.39 0.81
N GLY A 126 26.57 -13.66 1.67
CA GLY A 126 27.44 -12.56 1.25
C GLY A 126 26.79 -11.17 1.27
N HIS A 127 25.48 -11.09 1.54
CA HIS A 127 24.76 -9.82 1.63
C HIS A 127 23.79 -9.81 2.81
N PRO A 128 23.73 -8.73 3.61
CA PRO A 128 22.72 -8.60 4.65
C PRO A 128 21.31 -8.53 4.05
N LEU A 129 20.32 -8.93 4.86
CA LEU A 129 18.90 -8.89 4.53
C LEU A 129 18.19 -7.97 5.53
N LEU A 130 17.45 -6.98 5.05
CA LEU A 130 16.59 -6.17 5.91
C LEU A 130 15.13 -6.53 5.68
N LEU A 131 14.46 -6.94 6.75
CA LEU A 131 13.03 -7.21 6.75
C LEU A 131 12.28 -6.00 7.29
N ILE A 132 11.22 -5.62 6.60
CA ILE A 132 10.31 -4.56 7.01
C ILE A 132 9.07 -5.27 7.56
N VAL A 133 8.95 -5.27 8.88
CA VAL A 133 7.85 -5.91 9.60
C VAL A 133 6.80 -4.85 9.92
N PHE A 134 5.62 -4.99 9.34
CA PHE A 134 4.47 -4.13 9.62
C PHE A 134 3.40 -4.96 10.33
N LYS A 135 2.98 -4.51 11.51
CA LYS A 135 1.98 -5.19 12.36
C LYS A 135 2.25 -6.70 12.53
N GLY A 136 3.51 -7.07 12.77
CA GLY A 136 3.95 -8.46 12.97
C GLY A 136 4.07 -9.32 11.70
N THR A 137 3.89 -8.74 10.50
CA THR A 137 4.06 -9.45 9.23
C THR A 137 5.15 -8.84 8.37
N ILE A 138 5.88 -9.66 7.60
CA ILE A 138 6.88 -9.14 6.64
C ILE A 138 6.14 -8.46 5.50
N ALA A 139 6.21 -7.14 5.46
CA ALA A 139 5.61 -6.30 4.43
C ALA A 139 6.52 -6.19 3.20
N ASP A 140 7.84 -6.15 3.41
CA ASP A 140 8.82 -5.98 2.36
C ASP A 140 10.21 -6.50 2.81
N THR A 141 11.10 -6.77 1.86
CA THR A 141 12.46 -7.29 2.12
C THR A 141 13.48 -6.66 1.18
N LEU A 142 14.55 -6.10 1.73
CA LEU A 142 15.68 -5.58 0.97
C LEU A 142 16.82 -6.61 0.95
N ARG A 143 17.26 -6.97 -0.26
CA ARG A 143 18.18 -8.08 -0.52
C ARG A 143 19.33 -7.63 -1.42
N ASP A 144 20.36 -8.46 -1.49
CA ASP A 144 21.43 -8.40 -2.49
C ASP A 144 22.15 -7.04 -2.58
N MET A 145 22.28 -6.34 -1.45
CA MET A 145 22.97 -5.05 -1.38
C MET A 145 23.81 -4.91 -0.09
N PRO A 146 24.93 -4.17 -0.10
CA PRO A 146 25.72 -3.90 1.10
C PRO A 146 24.96 -3.05 2.14
N LEU A 147 25.29 -3.25 3.43
CA LEU A 147 24.64 -2.50 4.53
C LEU A 147 24.76 -0.98 4.37
N ALA A 148 25.92 -0.48 3.95
CA ALA A 148 26.16 0.95 3.79
C ALA A 148 25.26 1.58 2.70
N GLU A 149 25.06 0.88 1.58
CA GLU A 149 24.21 1.32 0.49
C GLU A 149 22.73 1.32 0.92
N MET A 150 22.28 0.21 1.52
CA MET A 150 20.92 0.06 2.05
C MET A 150 20.57 1.15 3.06
N SER A 151 21.51 1.48 3.94
CA SER A 151 21.39 2.54 4.95
C SER A 151 21.17 3.92 4.34
N ALA A 152 21.77 4.17 3.17
CA ALA A 152 21.80 5.49 2.55
C ALA A 152 20.63 5.72 1.59
N THR A 153 20.25 4.72 0.80
CA THR A 153 19.24 4.87 -0.27
C THR A 153 17.85 4.43 0.17
N GLU A 154 17.73 3.27 0.82
CA GLU A 154 16.44 2.62 1.06
C GLU A 154 15.82 2.99 2.40
N VAL A 155 16.62 2.97 3.49
CA VAL A 155 16.13 3.26 4.85
C VAL A 155 15.34 4.59 4.92
N PRO A 156 15.80 5.71 4.34
CA PRO A 156 15.02 6.95 4.34
C PRO A 156 13.66 6.82 3.65
N GLN A 157 13.61 6.11 2.52
CA GLN A 157 12.38 5.93 1.74
C GLN A 157 11.38 5.04 2.47
N VAL A 158 11.87 3.95 3.10
CA VAL A 158 11.03 3.05 3.89
C VAL A 158 10.50 3.76 5.13
N CYS A 159 11.33 4.51 5.86
CA CYS A 159 10.87 5.31 7.00
C CYS A 159 9.83 6.35 6.58
N ARG A 160 9.99 7.02 5.43
CA ARG A 160 8.99 7.95 4.90
C ARG A 160 7.66 7.25 4.57
N ARG A 161 7.71 6.10 3.90
CA ARG A 161 6.50 5.28 3.61
C ARG A 161 5.85 4.79 4.89
N LEU A 162 6.62 4.23 5.81
CA LEU A 162 6.13 3.73 7.09
C LEU A 162 5.50 4.85 7.92
N ALA A 163 6.13 6.02 7.99
CA ALA A 163 5.55 7.20 8.63
C ALA A 163 4.20 7.56 8.02
N SER A 164 4.03 7.53 6.69
CA SER A 164 2.71 7.77 6.08
C SER A 164 1.64 6.75 6.48
N PHE A 165 2.04 5.48 6.66
CA PHE A 165 1.16 4.42 7.18
C PHE A 165 0.87 4.52 8.68
N GLN A 166 1.68 5.28 9.42
CA GLN A 166 1.57 5.44 10.88
C GLN A 166 1.00 6.79 11.29
N SER A 167 1.16 7.83 10.48
CA SER A 167 0.52 9.14 10.64
C SER A 167 -0.95 9.10 10.24
N SER A 168 -1.33 8.14 9.38
CA SER A 168 -2.72 7.74 9.11
C SER A 168 -3.35 6.99 10.30
N ALA A 169 -2.99 7.35 11.54
CA ALA A 169 -3.44 6.74 12.79
C ALA A 169 -4.93 7.03 13.08
N ASN A 170 -5.80 6.50 12.24
CA ASN A 170 -6.78 5.49 12.63
C ASN A 170 -7.17 4.71 11.37
N PRO A 171 -6.83 3.43 11.22
CA PRO A 171 -7.71 2.56 10.44
C PRO A 171 -9.06 2.60 11.15
N ALA A 172 -10.14 2.97 10.44
CA ALA A 172 -11.49 3.05 10.98
C ALA A 172 -11.76 1.90 11.94
N ARG A 173 -11.69 2.18 13.25
CA ARG A 173 -11.91 1.21 14.30
C ARG A 173 -13.39 1.28 14.63
N VAL A 174 -14.20 0.59 13.82
CA VAL A 174 -15.63 0.46 14.14
C VAL A 174 -15.75 -0.55 15.26
N VAL A 175 -15.86 -0.04 16.48
CA VAL A 175 -16.51 -0.79 17.55
C VAL A 175 -17.99 -0.77 17.20
N THR A 176 -18.52 -1.88 16.68
CA THR A 176 -19.96 -2.08 16.61
C THR A 176 -20.48 -2.30 18.03
N SER A 177 -20.67 -1.21 18.77
CA SER A 177 -21.65 -1.17 19.86
C SER A 177 -22.84 -0.43 19.30
N GLY A 178 -23.83 -1.19 18.84
CA GLY A 178 -24.96 -0.61 18.12
C GLY A 178 -26.04 -1.64 17.91
N ALA A 179 -26.95 -1.69 18.87
CA ALA A 179 -28.19 -2.46 18.86
C ALA A 179 -28.83 -2.59 17.47
N ARG A 180 -28.99 -3.86 17.07
CA ARG A 180 -30.15 -4.41 16.36
C ARG A 180 -30.84 -3.45 15.38
N ARG A 181 -30.39 -3.43 14.13
CA ARG A 181 -31.28 -3.37 12.96
C ARG A 181 -30.77 -4.29 11.87
N THR A 182 -31.39 -5.46 11.81
CA THR A 182 -31.43 -6.32 10.63
C THR A 182 -31.89 -5.52 9.41
N PRO A 183 -31.23 -5.71 8.26
CA PRO A 183 -31.93 -6.02 7.03
C PRO A 183 -31.67 -7.48 6.69
N ALA A 184 -32.75 -8.22 6.49
CA ALA A 184 -32.74 -9.63 6.24
C ALA A 184 -32.21 -9.99 4.84
N SER A 185 -31.63 -11.19 4.79
CA SER A 185 -31.55 -12.11 3.64
C SER A 185 -30.44 -11.90 2.59
N PHE A 186 -29.99 -13.04 2.05
CA PHE A 186 -28.78 -13.30 1.24
C PHE A 186 -27.48 -13.30 2.07
N ILE A 187 -26.94 -14.42 2.55
CA ILE A 187 -26.67 -15.69 1.87
C ILE A 187 -26.79 -16.82 2.91
N ALA A 188 -27.87 -17.59 2.81
CA ALA A 188 -27.97 -18.93 3.38
C ALA A 188 -28.17 -19.89 2.21
N ALA A 189 -27.09 -20.22 1.51
CA ALA A 189 -27.04 -21.31 0.54
C ALA A 189 -25.58 -21.57 0.13
N ALA A 190 -24.86 -22.37 0.92
CA ALA A 190 -23.81 -23.28 0.44
C ALA A 190 -23.16 -24.01 1.61
N THR A 191 -23.90 -24.89 2.28
CA THR A 191 -23.40 -26.12 2.94
C THR A 191 -24.59 -26.87 3.55
N SER A 192 -25.31 -27.62 2.73
CA SER A 192 -26.21 -28.68 3.20
C SER A 192 -25.65 -30.02 2.74
N MET A 193 -25.01 -30.77 3.65
CA MET A 193 -25.05 -32.24 3.70
C MET A 193 -24.47 -32.72 5.04
N ALA A 194 -25.26 -33.57 5.73
CA ALA A 194 -24.94 -34.50 6.82
C ALA A 194 -24.44 -33.89 8.16
N GLU A 195 -24.97 -34.20 9.35
CA GLU A 195 -25.95 -35.19 9.82
C GLU A 195 -26.58 -34.72 11.15
N SER A 196 -27.77 -35.23 11.41
CA SER A 196 -28.63 -34.93 12.57
C SER A 196 -28.33 -35.87 13.75
N ARG A 197 -28.27 -35.31 14.97
CA ARG A 197 -29.08 -35.69 16.17
C ARG A 197 -28.43 -35.20 17.47
N GLY A 198 -29.23 -34.61 18.35
CA GLY A 198 -28.86 -34.47 19.77
C GLY A 198 -29.43 -33.23 20.42
N ASP A 199 -30.54 -33.42 21.13
CA ASP A 199 -31.26 -32.47 21.97
C ASP A 199 -30.39 -31.92 23.11
N GLY A 200 -30.58 -30.66 23.50
CA GLY A 200 -29.78 -30.08 24.60
C GLY A 200 -29.82 -28.56 24.68
N SER A 201 -30.93 -28.03 25.20
CA SER A 201 -31.04 -26.65 25.68
C SER A 201 -29.86 -26.28 26.59
N SER A 202 -28.99 -25.39 26.13
CA SER A 202 -28.04 -24.67 26.97
C SER A 202 -27.99 -23.23 26.48
N GLN A 203 -28.31 -22.31 27.38
CA GLN A 203 -28.13 -20.88 27.17
C GLN A 203 -26.65 -20.61 26.87
N GLU A 204 -26.32 -20.44 25.59
CA GLU A 204 -25.07 -19.80 25.20
C GLU A 204 -25.28 -18.31 25.39
N GLU A 205 -24.74 -17.79 26.50
CA GLU A 205 -24.36 -16.38 26.60
C GLU A 205 -23.54 -16.07 25.35
N GLY A 206 -24.15 -15.28 24.46
CA GLY A 206 -23.56 -14.90 23.20
C GLY A 206 -22.29 -14.11 23.45
N VAL A 207 -21.16 -14.82 23.48
CA VAL A 207 -19.86 -14.23 23.17
C VAL A 207 -19.97 -13.78 21.73
N GLU A 208 -20.42 -12.53 21.53
CA GLU A 208 -20.35 -11.87 20.24
C GLU A 208 -18.87 -11.91 19.81
N GLN A 209 -18.53 -12.88 18.98
CA GLN A 209 -17.26 -12.93 18.27
C GLN A 209 -17.27 -11.77 17.27
N GLN A 210 -16.92 -10.59 17.77
CA GLN A 210 -16.77 -9.38 16.98
C GLN A 210 -15.55 -9.59 16.07
N LEU A 211 -15.82 -10.06 14.86
CA LEU A 211 -14.85 -10.22 13.78
C LEU A 211 -14.34 -8.84 13.37
N LEU A 212 -13.17 -8.47 13.89
CA LEU A 212 -12.40 -7.31 13.43
C LEU A 212 -11.90 -7.59 12.01
N VAL A 213 -12.57 -7.02 11.01
CA VAL A 213 -12.17 -7.19 9.61
C VAL A 213 -11.24 -6.05 9.19
N ASP A 214 -9.96 -6.39 8.97
CA ASP A 214 -8.96 -5.46 8.46
C ASP A 214 -9.08 -5.32 6.93
N VAL A 215 -9.58 -4.17 6.47
CA VAL A 215 -9.72 -3.80 5.05
C VAL A 215 -8.37 -3.85 4.32
N ALA A 216 -7.29 -3.40 4.95
CA ALA A 216 -5.95 -3.43 4.34
C ALA A 216 -5.46 -4.87 4.16
N LYS A 217 -5.70 -5.74 5.15
CA LYS A 217 -5.40 -7.18 5.04
C LYS A 217 -6.22 -7.83 3.90
N MET A 218 -7.49 -7.47 3.78
CA MET A 218 -8.36 -7.97 2.71
C MET A 218 -7.88 -7.53 1.32
N VAL A 219 -7.52 -6.26 1.16
CA VAL A 219 -6.94 -5.72 -0.07
C VAL A 219 -5.63 -6.44 -0.38
N GLY A 220 -4.75 -6.64 0.61
CA GLY A 220 -3.49 -7.36 0.45
C GLY A 220 -3.69 -8.80 0.00
N MET A 221 -4.67 -9.51 0.58
CA MET A 221 -5.05 -10.86 0.12
C MET A 221 -5.58 -10.86 -1.31
N GLY A 222 -6.43 -9.90 -1.66
CA GLY A 222 -6.95 -9.74 -3.03
C GLY A 222 -5.82 -9.51 -4.04
N LYS A 223 -4.87 -8.61 -3.74
CA LYS A 223 -3.70 -8.35 -4.60
C LYS A 223 -2.82 -9.59 -4.78
N ARG A 224 -2.59 -10.35 -3.70
CA ARG A 224 -1.87 -11.64 -3.77
C ARG A 224 -2.57 -12.62 -4.70
N LEU A 225 -3.89 -12.77 -4.57
CA LEU A 225 -4.67 -13.65 -5.44
C LEU A 225 -4.67 -13.19 -6.90
N MET A 226 -4.66 -11.88 -7.18
CA MET A 226 -4.46 -11.36 -8.53
C MET A 226 -3.10 -11.78 -9.11
N ALA A 227 -2.03 -11.69 -8.32
CA ALA A 227 -0.69 -12.13 -8.73
C ALA A 227 -0.63 -13.65 -8.99
N GLU A 228 -1.35 -14.43 -8.20
CA GLU A 228 -1.52 -15.89 -8.38
C GLU A 228 -2.48 -16.27 -9.53
N ARG A 229 -2.94 -15.30 -10.32
CA ARG A 229 -3.93 -15.50 -11.41
C ARG A 229 -5.24 -16.13 -10.95
N LYS A 230 -5.72 -15.74 -9.77
CA LYS A 230 -7.01 -16.14 -9.18
C LYS A 230 -7.98 -14.96 -9.09
N PRO A 231 -8.31 -14.30 -10.21
CA PRO A 231 -9.08 -13.04 -10.20
C PRO A 231 -10.49 -13.21 -9.64
N LEU A 232 -11.14 -14.36 -9.87
CA LEU A 232 -12.48 -14.66 -9.31
C LEU A 232 -12.48 -14.71 -7.78
N TYR A 233 -11.40 -15.20 -7.16
CA TYR A 233 -11.27 -15.21 -5.71
C TYR A 233 -10.84 -13.84 -5.19
N ALA A 234 -9.95 -13.14 -5.89
CA ALA A 234 -9.51 -11.80 -5.54
C ALA A 234 -10.69 -10.80 -5.48
N GLU A 235 -11.58 -10.86 -6.47
CA GLU A 235 -12.78 -10.01 -6.53
C GLU A 235 -13.61 -10.09 -5.25
N LYS A 236 -13.78 -11.29 -4.68
CA LYS A 236 -14.54 -11.48 -3.43
C LYS A 236 -13.93 -10.72 -2.24
N PHE A 237 -12.60 -10.64 -2.18
CA PHE A 237 -11.92 -9.87 -1.13
C PHE A 237 -12.11 -8.36 -1.33
N PHE A 238 -12.00 -7.86 -2.56
CA PHE A 238 -12.23 -6.44 -2.83
C PHE A 238 -13.69 -6.04 -2.64
N ALA A 239 -14.64 -6.87 -3.09
CA ALA A 239 -16.07 -6.65 -2.90
C ALA A 239 -16.45 -6.61 -1.41
N LYS A 240 -15.94 -7.56 -0.61
CA LYS A 240 -16.18 -7.56 0.84
C LYS A 240 -15.51 -6.36 1.54
N ALA A 241 -14.35 -5.91 1.08
CA ALA A 241 -13.72 -4.68 1.58
C ALA A 241 -14.57 -3.44 1.25
N LEU A 242 -15.13 -3.35 0.04
CA LEU A 242 -16.05 -2.28 -0.36
C LEU A 242 -17.31 -2.26 0.49
N LEU A 243 -17.93 -3.42 0.75
CA LEU A 243 -19.13 -3.49 1.59
C LEU A 243 -18.87 -2.94 3.01
N ILE A 244 -17.68 -3.19 3.56
CA ILE A 244 -17.29 -2.68 4.88
C ILE A 244 -17.09 -1.16 4.82
N LEU A 245 -16.40 -0.65 3.79
CA LEU A 245 -16.21 0.78 3.60
C LEU A 245 -17.55 1.51 3.40
N ASP A 246 -18.44 0.94 2.57
CA ASP A 246 -19.76 1.49 2.31
C ASP A 246 -20.64 1.53 3.56
N ALA A 247 -20.53 0.52 4.43
CA ALA A 247 -21.28 0.46 5.68
C ALA A 247 -20.87 1.56 6.70
N VAL A 248 -19.67 2.13 6.55
CA VAL A 248 -19.14 3.17 7.45
C VAL A 248 -19.14 4.55 6.80
N ALA A 249 -19.66 4.67 5.56
CA ALA A 249 -19.60 5.88 4.73
C ALA A 249 -20.23 7.12 5.39
N ASP A 250 -21.27 6.93 6.19
CA ASP A 250 -22.00 7.99 6.89
C ASP A 250 -21.33 8.40 8.21
N ASP A 251 -20.48 7.54 8.77
CA ASP A 251 -19.76 7.77 10.03
C ASP A 251 -18.29 8.17 9.81
N VAL A 252 -17.86 8.37 8.55
CA VAL A 252 -16.45 8.65 8.19
C VAL A 252 -15.89 9.86 8.94
N ASP A 253 -16.67 10.94 9.06
CA ASP A 253 -16.24 12.18 9.73
C ASP A 253 -15.96 11.97 11.24
N ARG A 254 -16.46 10.87 11.82
CA ARG A 254 -16.22 10.46 13.21
C ARG A 254 -15.13 9.40 13.34
N LEU A 255 -14.87 8.62 12.28
CA LEU A 255 -14.09 7.38 12.33
C LEU A 255 -12.71 7.47 11.67
N VAL A 256 -12.50 8.39 10.72
CA VAL A 256 -11.28 8.45 9.89
C VAL A 256 -10.56 9.79 10.09
N ALA A 257 -9.22 9.76 10.02
CA ALA A 257 -8.38 10.95 10.14
C ALA A 257 -8.65 12.00 9.05
N SER A 258 -9.04 11.58 7.85
CA SER A 258 -9.50 12.44 6.77
C SER A 258 -10.52 11.75 5.86
N ARG A 259 -11.47 12.51 5.30
CA ARG A 259 -12.41 12.01 4.28
C ARG A 259 -11.68 11.57 3.00
N GLU A 260 -10.55 12.20 2.69
CA GLU A 260 -9.72 11.87 1.54
C GLU A 260 -9.11 10.47 1.64
N ASP A 261 -8.62 10.05 2.82
CA ASP A 261 -8.07 8.70 3.03
C ASP A 261 -9.13 7.61 2.85
N TYR A 262 -10.36 7.89 3.28
CA TYR A 262 -11.50 7.02 3.05
C TYR A 262 -11.83 6.91 1.55
N ASP A 263 -11.97 8.05 0.88
CA ASP A 263 -12.29 8.08 -0.55
C ASP A 263 -11.20 7.40 -1.39
N GLY A 264 -9.92 7.55 -1.01
CA GLY A 264 -8.80 6.84 -1.62
C GLY A 264 -8.87 5.33 -1.42
N SER A 265 -9.25 4.88 -0.22
CA SER A 265 -9.44 3.45 0.09
C SER A 265 -10.58 2.84 -0.73
N VAL A 266 -11.69 3.56 -0.87
CA VAL A 266 -12.83 3.15 -1.71
C VAL A 266 -12.41 3.11 -3.17
N ALA A 267 -11.76 4.16 -3.68
CA ALA A 267 -11.29 4.24 -5.06
C ALA A 267 -10.32 3.10 -5.42
N LEU A 268 -9.40 2.78 -4.50
CA LEU A 268 -8.48 1.65 -4.65
C LEU A 268 -9.25 0.32 -4.72
N CYS A 269 -10.18 0.08 -3.81
CA CYS A 269 -10.95 -1.17 -3.80
C CYS A 269 -11.84 -1.31 -5.04
N LEU A 270 -12.46 -0.22 -5.51
CA LEU A 270 -13.22 -0.19 -6.76
C LEU A 270 -12.34 -0.50 -7.96
N GLY A 271 -11.15 0.11 -8.04
CA GLY A 271 -10.19 -0.14 -9.11
C GLY A 271 -9.77 -1.60 -9.19
N TRP A 272 -9.43 -2.20 -8.04
CA TRP A 272 -9.01 -3.61 -7.99
C TRP A 272 -10.15 -4.60 -8.22
N ALA A 273 -11.35 -4.35 -7.67
CA ALA A 273 -12.53 -5.17 -7.95
C ALA A 273 -12.88 -5.13 -9.45
N GLY A 274 -12.87 -3.94 -10.03
CA GLY A 274 -13.08 -3.74 -11.46
C GLY A 274 -12.04 -4.46 -12.32
N LEU A 275 -10.76 -4.30 -11.99
CA LEU A 275 -9.68 -4.98 -12.71
C LEU A 275 -9.78 -6.51 -12.61
N ALA A 276 -10.18 -7.05 -11.45
CA ALA A 276 -10.43 -8.47 -11.29
C ALA A 276 -11.56 -8.99 -12.20
N GLN A 277 -12.62 -8.20 -12.42
CA GLN A 277 -13.69 -8.55 -13.37
C GLN A 277 -13.21 -8.50 -14.81
N LEU A 278 -12.46 -7.46 -15.18
CA LEU A 278 -11.90 -7.31 -16.53
C LEU A 278 -10.98 -8.47 -16.90
N VAL A 279 -10.10 -8.89 -15.99
CA VAL A 279 -9.17 -10.01 -16.23
C VAL A 279 -9.90 -11.36 -16.36
N GLN A 280 -11.07 -11.53 -15.73
CA GLN A 280 -11.93 -12.69 -15.94
C GLN A 280 -12.57 -12.73 -17.34
N GLY A 281 -12.43 -11.67 -18.16
CA GLY A 281 -13.12 -11.52 -19.44
C GLY A 281 -14.64 -11.32 -19.30
N LYS A 282 -15.11 -10.93 -18.11
CA LYS A 282 -16.51 -10.62 -17.82
C LYS A 282 -16.71 -9.10 -17.78
N GLN A 283 -17.94 -8.65 -18.01
CA GLN A 283 -18.38 -7.29 -17.65
C GLN A 283 -17.47 -6.16 -18.20
N ILE A 284 -16.96 -6.34 -19.43
CA ILE A 284 -16.09 -5.35 -20.10
C ILE A 284 -16.89 -4.07 -20.41
N VAL A 285 -18.17 -4.22 -20.74
CA VAL A 285 -19.06 -3.09 -21.05
C VAL A 285 -19.67 -2.53 -19.76
N GLU A 286 -20.27 -3.39 -18.93
CA GLU A 286 -21.00 -3.01 -17.71
C GLU A 286 -20.23 -3.43 -16.45
N ASN A 287 -19.23 -2.65 -16.08
CA ASN A 287 -18.44 -2.87 -14.87
C ASN A 287 -18.93 -1.93 -13.75
N ALA A 288 -19.80 -2.42 -12.88
CA ALA A 288 -20.43 -1.59 -11.84
C ALA A 288 -19.40 -0.89 -10.91
N TYR A 289 -18.26 -1.54 -10.64
CA TYR A 289 -17.21 -0.95 -9.81
C TYR A 289 -16.52 0.22 -10.51
N LEU A 290 -16.17 0.07 -11.79
CA LEU A 290 -15.50 1.11 -12.57
C LEU A 290 -16.46 2.21 -13.02
N GLU A 291 -17.74 1.90 -13.21
CA GLU A 291 -18.79 2.90 -13.37
C GLU A 291 -18.93 3.76 -12.12
N ARG A 292 -18.97 3.15 -10.94
CA ARG A 292 -19.02 3.89 -9.67
C ARG A 292 -17.77 4.76 -9.50
N LEU A 293 -16.59 4.19 -9.77
CA LEU A 293 -15.32 4.91 -9.75
C LEU A 293 -15.37 6.11 -10.71
N GLY A 294 -15.86 5.90 -11.93
CA GLY A 294 -15.97 6.89 -12.99
C GLY A 294 -17.03 7.97 -12.77
N ARG A 295 -18.09 7.70 -12.00
CA ARG A 295 -19.22 8.62 -11.82
C ARG A 295 -19.03 9.62 -10.67
N GLN A 296 -18.40 9.20 -9.58
CA GLN A 296 -18.34 10.02 -8.37
C GLN A 296 -17.19 11.04 -8.44
N ALA A 297 -17.52 12.33 -8.27
CA ALA A 297 -16.55 13.43 -8.33
C ALA A 297 -15.46 13.32 -7.26
N ALA A 298 -15.80 12.83 -6.07
CA ALA A 298 -14.86 12.60 -4.96
C ALA A 298 -13.66 11.72 -5.35
N PHE A 299 -13.83 10.81 -6.33
CA PHE A 299 -12.75 9.94 -6.78
C PHE A 299 -11.91 10.52 -7.91
N GLN A 300 -12.15 11.77 -8.35
CA GLN A 300 -11.38 12.38 -9.43
C GLN A 300 -9.87 12.41 -9.16
N PRO A 301 -9.39 12.83 -7.97
CA PRO A 301 -7.95 12.89 -7.71
C PRO A 301 -7.26 11.54 -7.90
N PHE A 302 -7.88 10.45 -7.43
CA PHE A 302 -7.31 9.10 -7.54
C PHE A 302 -7.35 8.53 -8.96
N ARG A 303 -8.36 8.92 -9.76
CA ARG A 303 -8.48 8.51 -11.17
C ARG A 303 -7.49 9.21 -12.08
N ASP A 304 -7.14 10.44 -11.74
CA ASP A 304 -6.25 11.29 -12.53
C ASP A 304 -4.80 11.22 -12.03
N GLU A 305 -4.56 10.71 -10.81
CA GLU A 305 -3.23 10.49 -10.25
C GLU A 305 -2.41 9.54 -11.16
N PRO A 306 -1.26 9.99 -11.68
CA PRO A 306 -0.42 9.16 -12.54
C PRO A 306 0.03 7.89 -11.83
N LEU A 307 0.06 6.78 -12.57
CA LEU A 307 0.52 5.46 -12.11
C LEU A 307 -0.28 4.85 -10.95
N SER A 308 -1.37 5.48 -10.51
CA SER A 308 -2.21 4.95 -9.43
C SER A 308 -2.97 3.69 -9.85
N ASP A 309 -3.34 2.86 -8.88
CA ASP A 309 -4.13 1.64 -9.11
C ASP A 309 -5.51 1.98 -9.73
N ALA A 310 -6.15 3.05 -9.27
CA ALA A 310 -7.45 3.49 -9.78
C ALA A 310 -7.35 4.00 -11.23
N ASN A 311 -6.31 4.79 -11.54
CA ASN A 311 -6.05 5.25 -12.91
C ASN A 311 -5.71 4.06 -13.84
N ARG A 312 -4.91 3.10 -13.37
CA ARG A 312 -4.61 1.86 -14.11
C ARG A 312 -5.89 1.10 -14.45
N ALA A 313 -6.80 0.93 -13.50
CA ALA A 313 -8.06 0.23 -13.70
C ALA A 313 -8.95 0.95 -14.72
N MET A 314 -9.10 2.27 -14.59
CA MET A 314 -9.87 3.10 -15.54
C MET A 314 -9.26 3.08 -16.94
N THR A 315 -7.94 3.15 -17.06
CA THR A 315 -7.23 3.07 -18.34
C THR A 315 -7.42 1.69 -18.98
N THR A 316 -7.26 0.62 -18.20
CA THR A 316 -7.53 -0.75 -18.68
C THR A 316 -8.95 -0.89 -19.22
N TRP A 317 -9.93 -0.37 -18.50
CA TRP A 317 -11.33 -0.44 -18.91
C TRP A 317 -11.61 0.28 -20.22
N ARG A 318 -11.10 1.51 -20.37
CA ARG A 318 -11.21 2.30 -21.61
C ARG A 318 -10.55 1.60 -22.79
N LEU A 319 -9.37 0.99 -22.58
CA LEU A 319 -8.70 0.19 -23.60
C LEU A 319 -9.56 -1.02 -23.99
N MET A 320 -10.12 -1.76 -23.04
CA MET A 320 -10.97 -2.92 -23.34
C MET A 320 -12.29 -2.54 -24.01
N GLN A 321 -12.88 -1.38 -23.69
CA GLN A 321 -14.08 -0.86 -24.35
C GLN A 321 -13.81 -0.42 -25.79
N GLY A 322 -12.65 0.17 -26.06
CA GLY A 322 -12.25 0.57 -27.41
C GLY A 322 -11.80 -0.60 -28.30
N ALA A 323 -11.59 -1.78 -27.72
CA ALA A 323 -11.07 -2.93 -28.44
C ALA A 323 -12.06 -3.44 -29.51
N PRO A 324 -11.57 -3.93 -30.67
CA PRO A 324 -12.43 -4.44 -31.74
C PRO A 324 -13.21 -5.72 -31.36
N ARG A 325 -12.78 -6.40 -30.29
CA ARG A 325 -13.52 -7.49 -29.65
C ARG A 325 -13.11 -7.63 -28.19
N SER A 326 -13.90 -8.35 -27.42
CA SER A 326 -13.59 -8.68 -26.02
C SER A 326 -12.24 -9.37 -25.88
N TRP A 327 -11.45 -8.89 -24.92
CA TRP A 327 -10.19 -9.48 -24.51
C TRP A 327 -10.43 -10.69 -23.59
N SER A 328 -9.65 -11.76 -23.77
CA SER A 328 -9.63 -12.92 -22.88
C SER A 328 -8.23 -13.46 -22.72
N GLU A 329 -7.80 -13.70 -21.48
CA GLU A 329 -6.47 -14.29 -21.18
C GLU A 329 -6.21 -15.60 -21.93
N THR A 330 -7.26 -16.43 -22.13
CA THR A 330 -7.13 -17.73 -22.79
C THR A 330 -6.85 -17.63 -24.30
N ARG A 331 -7.36 -16.60 -24.96
CA ARG A 331 -7.27 -16.40 -26.42
C ARG A 331 -6.18 -15.41 -26.79
N ASP A 332 -6.00 -14.39 -25.97
CA ASP A 332 -5.24 -13.17 -26.27
C ASP A 332 -3.93 -13.11 -25.49
N SER A 333 -3.33 -14.28 -25.26
CA SER A 333 -1.99 -14.34 -24.67
C SER A 333 -0.97 -13.69 -25.60
N GLU A 334 0.05 -13.07 -25.02
CA GLU A 334 1.09 -12.37 -25.79
C GLU A 334 1.73 -13.27 -26.85
N ALA A 335 1.99 -14.54 -26.53
CA ALA A 335 2.56 -15.50 -27.46
C ALA A 335 1.65 -15.76 -28.68
N LYS A 336 0.34 -15.92 -28.46
CA LYS A 336 -0.63 -16.15 -29.53
C LYS A 336 -0.79 -14.93 -30.42
N LEU A 337 -0.90 -13.74 -29.81
CA LEU A 337 -1.04 -12.48 -30.55
C LEU A 337 0.22 -12.16 -31.35
N ARG A 338 1.41 -12.40 -30.79
CA ARG A 338 2.67 -12.24 -31.53
C ARG A 338 2.79 -13.23 -32.67
N ALA A 339 2.42 -14.49 -32.47
CA ALA A 339 2.42 -15.47 -33.55
C ALA A 339 1.48 -15.06 -34.70
N ALA A 340 0.27 -14.57 -34.38
CA ALA A 340 -0.66 -14.04 -35.38
C ALA A 340 -0.05 -12.86 -36.15
N LEU A 341 0.60 -11.91 -35.46
CA LEU A 341 1.26 -10.76 -36.09
C LEU A 341 2.52 -11.14 -36.89
N SER A 342 3.20 -12.23 -36.54
CA SER A 342 4.29 -12.78 -37.36
C SER A 342 3.78 -13.36 -38.68
N SER A 343 2.58 -13.96 -38.68
CA SER A 343 1.94 -14.47 -39.89
C SER A 343 1.27 -13.36 -40.71
N ASN A 344 0.68 -12.37 -40.05
CA ASN A 344 0.06 -11.20 -40.69
C ASN A 344 0.38 -9.92 -39.92
N VAL A 345 1.39 -9.18 -40.39
CA VAL A 345 1.82 -7.92 -39.79
C VAL A 345 0.73 -6.84 -39.87
N GLN A 346 -0.27 -6.97 -40.74
CA GLN A 346 -1.35 -5.98 -40.86
C GLN A 346 -2.62 -6.35 -40.07
N ASP A 347 -2.57 -7.39 -39.24
CA ASP A 347 -3.69 -7.74 -38.36
C ASP A 347 -3.86 -6.71 -37.23
N THR A 348 -4.71 -5.71 -37.49
CA THR A 348 -5.01 -4.64 -36.54
C THR A 348 -5.72 -5.16 -35.30
N VAL A 349 -6.58 -6.18 -35.42
CA VAL A 349 -7.32 -6.77 -34.29
C VAL A 349 -6.36 -7.39 -33.29
N SER A 350 -5.45 -8.25 -33.77
CA SER A 350 -4.44 -8.87 -32.91
C SER A 350 -3.51 -7.82 -32.29
N ARG A 351 -3.19 -6.75 -33.02
CA ARG A 351 -2.37 -5.66 -32.49
C ARG A 351 -3.09 -4.85 -31.41
N CYS A 352 -4.37 -4.52 -31.57
CA CYS A 352 -5.17 -3.83 -30.54
C CYS A 352 -5.21 -4.64 -29.24
N LEU A 353 -5.43 -5.95 -29.36
CA LEU A 353 -5.44 -6.86 -28.20
C LEU A 353 -4.05 -7.02 -27.59
N LEU A 354 -2.99 -6.93 -28.40
CA LEU A 354 -1.62 -6.98 -27.91
C LEU A 354 -1.29 -5.76 -27.05
N VAL A 355 -1.77 -4.57 -27.43
CA VAL A 355 -1.64 -3.35 -26.59
C VAL A 355 -2.26 -3.59 -25.21
N ILE A 356 -3.47 -4.14 -25.14
CA ILE A 356 -4.17 -4.44 -23.88
C ILE A 356 -3.38 -5.46 -23.07
N THR A 357 -2.93 -6.56 -23.69
CA THR A 357 -2.16 -7.61 -23.01
C THR A 357 -0.84 -7.08 -22.45
N LEU A 358 -0.12 -6.23 -23.20
CA LEU A 358 1.13 -5.63 -22.75
C LEU A 358 0.90 -4.62 -21.61
N PHE A 359 -0.15 -3.80 -21.70
CA PHE A 359 -0.52 -2.86 -20.64
C PHE A 359 -0.87 -3.58 -19.33
N LEU A 360 -1.66 -4.66 -19.40
CA LEU A 360 -1.99 -5.49 -18.23
C LEU A 360 -0.74 -6.10 -17.59
N LYS A 361 0.25 -6.52 -18.39
CA LYS A 361 1.54 -7.04 -17.92
C LYS A 361 2.48 -5.98 -17.34
N GLY A 362 2.19 -4.70 -17.56
CA GLY A 362 3.07 -3.58 -17.17
C GLY A 362 4.21 -3.32 -18.14
N ASP A 363 4.21 -3.91 -19.34
CA ASP A 363 5.19 -3.62 -20.40
C ASP A 363 4.74 -2.37 -21.18
N LEU A 364 4.83 -1.22 -20.52
CA LEU A 364 4.26 0.06 -20.99
C LEU A 364 4.95 0.57 -22.26
N GLU A 365 6.27 0.39 -22.37
CA GLU A 365 7.03 0.80 -23.56
C GLU A 365 6.55 0.04 -24.81
N ARG A 366 6.42 -1.29 -24.73
CA ARG A 366 5.92 -2.06 -25.87
C ARG A 366 4.43 -1.81 -26.12
N ALA A 367 3.61 -1.64 -25.08
CA ALA A 367 2.20 -1.31 -25.25
C ALA A 367 2.02 0.00 -26.03
N MET A 368 2.76 1.05 -25.66
CA MET A 368 2.74 2.33 -26.37
C MET A 368 3.31 2.22 -27.78
N THR A 369 4.35 1.42 -27.98
CA THR A 369 4.93 1.17 -29.31
C THR A 369 3.93 0.52 -30.25
N GLU A 370 3.20 -0.51 -29.81
CA GLU A 370 2.16 -1.14 -30.62
C GLU A 370 0.96 -0.20 -30.87
N ALA A 371 0.59 0.62 -29.89
CA ALA A 371 -0.44 1.64 -30.07
C ALA A 371 -0.02 2.74 -31.07
N LEU A 372 1.26 3.12 -31.09
CA LEU A 372 1.81 4.04 -32.07
C LEU A 372 1.79 3.46 -33.49
N LYS A 373 2.14 2.19 -33.66
CA LYS A 373 2.00 1.51 -34.95
C LYS A 373 0.57 1.56 -35.47
N LEU A 374 -0.41 1.25 -34.60
CA LEU A 374 -1.84 1.38 -34.93
C LEU A 374 -2.23 2.80 -35.34
N HIS A 375 -1.76 3.79 -34.57
CA HIS A 375 -2.05 5.19 -34.86
C HIS A 375 -1.50 5.64 -36.22
N ILE A 376 -0.25 5.28 -36.54
CA ILE A 376 0.39 5.59 -37.82
C ILE A 376 -0.34 4.88 -38.99
N SER A 377 -0.85 3.68 -38.75
CA SER A 377 -1.69 2.94 -39.71
C SER A 377 -3.12 3.50 -39.85
N GLY A 378 -3.48 4.57 -39.13
CA GLY A 378 -4.79 5.20 -39.21
C GLY A 378 -5.89 4.54 -38.37
N ASP A 379 -5.54 3.58 -37.50
CA ASP A 379 -6.52 2.91 -36.63
C ASP A 379 -6.92 3.82 -35.45
N ALA A 380 -8.22 4.00 -35.24
CA ALA A 380 -8.77 4.87 -34.21
C ALA A 380 -8.41 4.41 -32.79
N PHE A 381 -8.28 3.09 -32.58
CA PHE A 381 -7.87 2.53 -31.30
C PHE A 381 -6.47 3.02 -30.92
N GLY A 382 -5.53 3.06 -31.88
CA GLY A 382 -4.14 3.47 -31.61
C GLY A 382 -4.07 4.87 -30.99
N ARG A 383 -4.79 5.83 -31.56
CA ARG A 383 -4.87 7.20 -31.05
C ARG A 383 -5.48 7.25 -29.64
N ALA A 384 -6.61 6.57 -29.45
CA ALA A 384 -7.31 6.55 -28.16
C ALA A 384 -6.45 5.88 -27.06
N ALA A 385 -5.81 4.75 -27.39
CA ALA A 385 -4.93 4.02 -26.50
C ALA A 385 -3.72 4.87 -26.07
N LEU A 386 -3.07 5.55 -27.01
CA LEU A 386 -1.97 6.48 -26.70
C LEU A 386 -2.42 7.62 -25.79
N LYS A 387 -3.61 8.20 -26.01
CA LYS A 387 -4.19 9.24 -25.15
C LYS A 387 -4.37 8.72 -23.73
N HIS A 388 -5.03 7.58 -23.55
CA HIS A 388 -5.32 7.01 -22.23
C HIS A 388 -4.05 6.58 -21.50
N MET A 389 -3.11 5.89 -22.17
CA MET A 389 -1.84 5.49 -21.57
C MET A 389 -0.95 6.69 -21.21
N SER A 390 -0.96 7.76 -22.02
CA SER A 390 -0.23 8.99 -21.68
C SER A 390 -0.81 9.69 -20.46
N CYS A 391 -2.14 9.72 -20.32
CA CYS A 391 -2.79 10.21 -19.10
C CYS A 391 -2.44 9.36 -17.89
N PHE A 392 -2.40 8.03 -18.04
CA PHE A 392 -1.99 7.11 -16.97
C PHE A 392 -0.54 7.34 -16.51
N LEU A 393 0.38 7.54 -17.45
CA LEU A 393 1.80 7.75 -17.16
C LEU A 393 2.10 9.14 -16.57
N GLY A 394 1.32 10.15 -16.97
CA GLY A 394 1.57 11.54 -16.62
C GLY A 394 2.52 12.25 -17.61
N LYS A 395 2.42 13.57 -17.68
CA LYS A 395 3.12 14.42 -18.66
C LYS A 395 4.65 14.36 -18.56
N GLU A 396 5.16 14.17 -17.34
CA GLU A 396 6.60 14.14 -17.05
C GLU A 396 7.24 12.78 -17.34
N HIS A 397 6.46 11.76 -17.72
CA HIS A 397 7.01 10.44 -17.97
C HIS A 397 7.82 10.41 -19.28
N VAL A 398 9.02 9.81 -19.23
CA VAL A 398 9.98 9.78 -20.35
C VAL A 398 9.35 9.25 -21.66
N LEU A 399 8.51 8.20 -21.57
CA LEU A 399 7.81 7.66 -22.74
C LEU A 399 6.84 8.67 -23.37
N VAL A 400 6.14 9.47 -22.55
CA VAL A 400 5.19 10.49 -23.01
C VAL A 400 5.94 11.66 -23.65
N GLN A 401 7.06 12.08 -23.06
CA GLN A 401 7.91 13.13 -23.64
C GLN A 401 8.48 12.70 -24.99
N ARG A 402 8.96 11.45 -25.12
CA ARG A 402 9.49 10.89 -26.37
C ARG A 402 8.47 10.75 -27.48
N LEU A 403 7.21 10.48 -27.14
CA LEU A 403 6.12 10.41 -28.11
C LEU A 403 5.81 11.76 -28.76
N GLY A 404 6.16 12.87 -28.10
CA GLY A 404 5.79 14.20 -28.52
C GLY A 404 4.27 14.41 -28.41
N MET A 405 3.83 15.04 -27.32
CA MET A 405 2.42 15.42 -27.09
C MET A 405 1.68 16.13 -28.26
N PRO A 406 2.33 16.79 -29.25
CA PRO A 406 1.60 17.40 -30.37
C PRO A 406 0.81 16.42 -31.23
N ALA A 407 1.12 15.11 -31.25
CA ALA A 407 0.44 14.14 -32.12
C ALA A 407 -0.95 13.70 -31.60
N LEU A 408 -1.27 13.92 -30.32
CA LEU A 408 -2.52 13.44 -29.70
C LEU A 408 -3.52 14.56 -29.38
N VAL A 409 -3.11 15.82 -29.55
CA VAL A 409 -3.93 17.03 -29.33
C VAL A 409 -4.20 17.68 -30.69
N GLY A 410 -5.05 17.05 -31.50
CA GLY A 410 -5.39 17.53 -32.84
C GLY A 410 -6.81 17.21 -33.26
N SER A 411 -7.64 18.27 -33.24
CA SER A 411 -9.00 18.48 -33.75
C SER A 411 -10.21 17.98 -32.94
N VAL A 412 -10.83 18.96 -32.26
CA VAL A 412 -12.24 19.17 -31.84
C VAL A 412 -12.98 18.01 -31.19
#